data_AF-A0A959QB81-F1
#
_entry.id   AF-A0A959QB81-F1
#
_cell.length_a   1.000
_cell.length_b   1.000
_cell.length_c   1.000
_cell.angle_alpha   90.00
_cell.angle_beta   90.00
_cell.angle_gamma   90.00
#
_symmetry.space_group_name_H-M   'P 1'
#
loop_
_entity.id
_entity.type
_entity.pdbx_description
1 polymer ?
#
loop_
_entity_poly.entity_id
_entity_poly.type
_entity_poly.pdbx_seq_one_letter_code
_entity_poly.pdbx_strand_id
1 'polypeptide(L)'
;FLTDPAQPLSFQFPNQDGELVAFDGPKLAGKVRIVQIMGTWCPNCRDETDFLREYLAENPNPDLAVVGLAFEKHRDREQSLAIIHRYHERLELPYDLLWAGYYQKEEAAKALPMLNQILSYPTMIFVDRSGRVRRIHTGFSGPATSKYEAFKADFEEYVQQLLSEKTTTF
;
A
#
# COMPACT_ATOMS: atom_id res chain seq x y z
N PHE A 1 -5.56 7.87 14.06
CA PHE A 1 -5.22 7.27 12.76
C PHE A 1 -5.61 5.80 12.69
N LEU A 2 -5.53 5.04 13.79
CA LEU A 2 -6.26 3.76 13.96
C LEU A 2 -7.43 3.96 14.94
N THR A 3 -8.51 3.21 14.75
CA THR A 3 -9.66 3.17 15.67
C THR A 3 -9.28 2.49 16.98
N ASP A 4 -8.40 1.50 16.90
CA ASP A 4 -7.78 0.80 18.02
C ASP A 4 -6.32 0.45 17.65
N PRO A 5 -5.30 0.92 18.41
CA PRO A 5 -3.89 0.57 18.19
C PRO A 5 -3.57 -0.94 18.28
N ALA A 6 -4.47 -1.74 18.85
CA ALA A 6 -4.37 -3.20 18.91
C ALA A 6 -5.05 -3.90 17.72
N GLN A 7 -5.88 -3.20 16.94
CA GLN A 7 -6.60 -3.81 15.82
C GLN A 7 -5.67 -3.94 14.60
N PRO A 8 -5.40 -5.17 14.13
CA PRO A 8 -4.60 -5.37 12.93
C PRO A 8 -5.34 -4.85 11.70
N LEU A 9 -4.58 -4.51 10.66
CA LEU A 9 -5.17 -4.28 9.34
C LEU A 9 -5.83 -5.59 8.87
N SER A 10 -6.95 -5.52 8.17
CA SER A 10 -7.62 -6.68 7.60
C SER A 10 -8.39 -6.27 6.34
N PHE A 11 -8.12 -6.92 5.23
CA PHE A 11 -8.81 -6.69 3.97
C PHE A 11 -8.77 -7.95 3.11
N GLN A 12 -9.72 -8.02 2.17
CA GLN A 12 -9.70 -8.99 1.09
C GLN A 12 -10.32 -8.36 -0.16
N PHE A 13 -9.55 -8.26 -1.22
CA PHE A 13 -9.95 -7.59 -2.45
C PHE A 13 -9.42 -8.34 -3.68
N PRO A 14 -10.10 -8.24 -4.84
CA PRO A 14 -9.57 -8.81 -6.08
C PRO A 14 -8.35 -8.01 -6.54
N ASN A 15 -7.29 -8.71 -6.94
CA ASN A 15 -6.13 -8.12 -7.61
C ASN A 15 -6.44 -7.75 -9.06
N GLN A 16 -5.43 -7.26 -9.78
CA GLN A 16 -5.52 -6.89 -11.19
C GLN A 16 -6.03 -8.00 -12.11
N ASP A 17 -5.84 -9.26 -11.74
CA ASP A 17 -6.25 -10.46 -12.48
C ASP A 17 -7.62 -10.99 -12.02
N GLY A 18 -8.24 -10.33 -11.02
CA GLY A 18 -9.52 -10.72 -10.44
C GLY A 18 -9.42 -11.76 -9.31
N GLU A 19 -8.21 -12.19 -8.95
CA GLU A 19 -7.94 -13.15 -7.87
C GLU A 19 -8.05 -12.48 -6.50
N LEU A 20 -8.71 -13.13 -5.54
CA LEU A 20 -8.82 -12.57 -4.18
C LEU A 20 -7.48 -12.65 -3.43
N VAL A 21 -6.99 -11.50 -3.00
CA VAL A 21 -5.82 -11.37 -2.13
C VAL A 21 -6.28 -10.87 -0.76
N ALA A 22 -5.90 -11.59 0.29
CA ALA A 22 -6.22 -11.28 1.68
C ALA A 22 -4.97 -10.80 2.43
N PHE A 23 -5.16 -9.90 3.39
CA PHE A 23 -4.09 -9.33 4.22
C PHE A 23 -3.28 -10.38 5.01
N ASP A 24 -3.95 -11.43 5.46
CA ASP A 24 -3.41 -12.61 6.17
C ASP A 24 -3.17 -13.80 5.23
N GLY A 25 -3.28 -13.58 3.92
CA GLY A 25 -3.01 -14.59 2.90
C GLY A 25 -1.52 -14.88 2.72
N PRO A 26 -1.19 -15.97 2.00
CA PRO A 26 0.19 -16.45 1.85
C PRO A 26 1.14 -15.48 1.15
N LYS A 27 0.62 -14.54 0.33
CA LYS A 27 1.44 -13.51 -0.33
C LYS A 27 1.97 -12.46 0.66
N LEU A 28 1.28 -12.24 1.78
CA LEU A 28 1.48 -11.08 2.66
C LEU A 28 1.80 -11.45 4.12
N ALA A 29 1.26 -12.55 4.64
CA ALA A 29 1.40 -12.93 6.04
C ALA A 29 2.86 -13.17 6.45
N GLY A 30 3.20 -12.79 7.69
CA GLY A 30 4.53 -12.98 8.28
C GLY A 30 5.62 -12.01 7.78
N LYS A 31 5.33 -11.20 6.76
CA LYS A 31 6.26 -10.23 6.18
C LYS A 31 6.07 -8.84 6.78
N VAL A 32 7.12 -8.02 6.68
CA VAL A 32 6.98 -6.56 6.75
C VAL A 32 6.18 -6.15 5.51
N ARG A 33 5.13 -5.35 5.68
CA ARG A 33 4.22 -4.99 4.61
C ARG A 33 4.13 -3.47 4.46
N ILE A 34 4.20 -3.00 3.23
CA ILE A 34 3.85 -1.64 2.86
C ILE A 34 2.52 -1.71 2.11
N VAL A 35 1.50 -1.08 2.67
CA VAL A 35 0.17 -0.99 2.06
C VAL A 35 -0.01 0.41 1.50
N GLN A 36 -0.14 0.51 0.19
CA GLN A 36 -0.28 1.75 -0.54
C GLN A 36 -1.75 2.04 -0.84
N ILE A 37 -2.37 3.00 -0.19
CA ILE A 37 -3.70 3.50 -0.55
C ILE A 37 -3.56 4.48 -1.70
N MET A 38 -4.09 4.12 -2.86
CA MET A 38 -3.85 4.84 -4.12
C MET A 38 -5.08 4.91 -5.01
N GLY A 39 -4.96 5.60 -6.15
CA GLY A 39 -5.87 5.49 -7.29
C GLY A 39 -5.08 5.69 -8.58
N THR A 40 -5.34 4.94 -9.63
CA THR A 40 -4.54 4.99 -10.87
C THR A 40 -4.62 6.35 -11.59
N TRP A 41 -5.63 7.15 -11.24
CA TRP A 41 -5.89 8.51 -11.72
C TRP A 41 -5.11 9.60 -10.96
N CYS A 42 -4.40 9.27 -9.88
CA CYS A 42 -3.74 10.20 -8.97
C CYS A 42 -2.25 10.37 -9.33
N PRO A 43 -1.81 11.57 -9.77
CA PRO A 43 -0.41 11.80 -10.19
C PRO A 43 0.61 11.55 -9.07
N ASN A 44 0.36 12.02 -7.85
CA ASN A 44 1.30 11.78 -6.74
C ASN A 44 1.37 10.29 -6.35
N CYS A 45 0.28 9.55 -6.55
CA CYS A 45 0.26 8.10 -6.35
C CYS A 45 1.13 7.40 -7.39
N ARG A 46 1.18 7.94 -8.62
CA ARG A 46 2.09 7.46 -9.64
C ARG A 46 3.55 7.66 -9.24
N ASP A 47 3.92 8.83 -8.75
CA ASP A 47 5.29 9.08 -8.27
C ASP A 47 5.68 8.12 -7.12
N GLU A 48 4.78 7.89 -6.16
CA GLU A 48 5.00 6.94 -5.07
C GLU A 48 5.10 5.49 -5.58
N THR A 49 4.29 5.12 -6.58
CA THR A 49 4.33 3.80 -7.22
C THR A 49 5.68 3.56 -7.89
N ASP A 50 6.18 4.54 -8.66
CA ASP A 50 7.47 4.47 -9.34
C ASP A 50 8.61 4.35 -8.32
N PHE A 51 8.56 5.12 -7.22
CA PHE A 51 9.49 4.99 -6.09
C PHE A 51 9.49 3.59 -5.47
N LEU A 52 8.32 3.03 -5.14
CA LEU A 52 8.22 1.69 -4.54
C LEU A 52 8.73 0.60 -5.50
N ARG A 53 8.43 0.70 -6.80
CA ARG A 53 8.95 -0.22 -7.82
C ARG A 53 10.48 -0.19 -7.85
N GLU A 54 11.07 0.99 -7.94
CA GLU A 54 12.52 1.18 -7.98
C GLU A 54 13.18 0.66 -6.69
N TYR A 55 12.62 1.00 -5.54
CA TYR A 55 13.10 0.55 -4.25
C TYR A 55 13.15 -0.98 -4.15
N LEU A 56 12.09 -1.68 -4.58
CA LEU A 56 12.04 -3.14 -4.55
C LEU A 56 13.04 -3.79 -5.52
N ALA A 57 13.30 -3.16 -6.66
CA ALA A 57 14.30 -3.63 -7.61
C ALA A 57 15.73 -3.46 -7.07
N GLU A 58 16.00 -2.35 -6.37
CA GLU A 58 17.30 -2.05 -5.76
C GLU A 58 17.55 -2.84 -4.46
N ASN A 59 16.48 -3.17 -3.72
CA ASN A 59 16.54 -3.81 -2.41
C ASN A 59 15.68 -5.09 -2.35
N PRO A 60 16.01 -6.13 -3.14
CA PRO A 60 15.25 -7.37 -3.15
C PRO A 60 15.31 -8.04 -1.78
N ASN A 61 14.15 -8.19 -1.13
CA ASN A 61 14.05 -8.81 0.18
C ASN A 61 12.79 -9.70 0.28
N PRO A 62 12.92 -11.02 0.51
CA PRO A 62 11.77 -11.92 0.56
C PRO A 62 10.82 -11.65 1.75
N ASP A 63 11.31 -10.97 2.79
CA ASP A 63 10.57 -10.63 4.01
C ASP A 63 9.87 -9.26 3.92
N LEU A 64 10.03 -8.53 2.81
CA LEU A 64 9.30 -7.31 2.49
C LEU A 64 8.23 -7.60 1.43
N ALA A 65 7.02 -7.13 1.67
CA ALA A 65 5.93 -7.18 0.70
C ALA A 65 5.31 -5.79 0.51
N VAL A 66 4.91 -5.49 -0.71
CA VAL A 66 4.14 -4.30 -1.06
C VAL A 66 2.81 -4.75 -1.62
N VAL A 67 1.75 -3.98 -1.37
CA VAL A 67 0.43 -4.18 -1.99
C VAL A 67 -0.27 -2.85 -2.14
N GLY A 68 -0.82 -2.59 -3.32
CA GLY A 68 -1.61 -1.39 -3.57
C GLY A 68 -3.10 -1.65 -3.36
N LEU A 69 -3.77 -0.76 -2.65
CA LEU A 69 -5.23 -0.69 -2.53
C LEU A 69 -5.73 0.45 -3.39
N ALA A 70 -6.17 0.12 -4.60
CA ALA A 70 -6.63 1.06 -5.60
C ALA A 70 -8.11 1.40 -5.39
N PHE A 71 -8.38 2.67 -5.12
CA PHE A 71 -9.71 3.25 -5.11
C PHE A 71 -9.93 4.09 -6.37
N GLU A 72 -10.88 3.64 -7.19
CA GLU A 72 -11.01 4.05 -8.58
C GLU A 72 -12.16 5.03 -8.82
N LYS A 73 -12.05 5.81 -9.91
CA LYS A 73 -13.07 6.79 -10.34
C LYS A 73 -14.28 6.19 -11.03
N HIS A 74 -14.22 4.91 -11.39
CA HIS A 74 -15.31 4.20 -12.01
C HIS A 74 -16.04 3.37 -10.93
N ARG A 75 -17.37 3.41 -10.95
CA ARG A 75 -18.18 2.54 -10.08
C ARG A 75 -18.31 1.13 -10.65
N ASP A 76 -18.14 0.99 -11.96
CA ASP A 76 -18.14 -0.31 -12.62
C ASP A 76 -16.86 -1.07 -12.30
N ARG A 77 -17.02 -2.25 -11.69
CA ARG A 77 -15.92 -3.08 -11.21
C ARG A 77 -15.02 -3.57 -12.35
N GLU A 78 -15.61 -4.04 -13.45
CA GLU A 78 -14.85 -4.60 -14.57
C GLU A 78 -14.00 -3.53 -15.25
N GLN A 79 -14.58 -2.34 -15.45
CA GLN A 79 -13.88 -1.17 -15.94
C GLN A 79 -12.72 -0.78 -15.02
N SER A 80 -12.94 -0.72 -13.70
CA SER A 80 -11.89 -0.42 -12.73
C SER A 80 -10.76 -1.46 -12.76
N LEU A 81 -11.09 -2.74 -12.76
CA LEU A 81 -10.09 -3.82 -12.85
C LEU A 81 -9.29 -3.75 -14.15
N ALA A 82 -9.94 -3.48 -15.29
CA ALA A 82 -9.24 -3.32 -16.56
C ALA A 82 -8.27 -2.12 -16.57
N ILE A 83 -8.60 -1.04 -15.86
CA ILE A 83 -7.70 0.11 -15.68
C ILE A 83 -6.52 -0.27 -14.77
N ILE A 84 -6.79 -0.93 -13.65
CA ILE A 84 -5.77 -1.38 -12.70
C ILE A 84 -4.79 -2.34 -13.38
N HIS A 85 -5.29 -3.31 -14.15
CA HIS A 85 -4.49 -4.25 -14.93
C HIS A 85 -3.55 -3.54 -15.91
N ARG A 86 -4.09 -2.64 -16.74
CA ARG A 86 -3.24 -1.85 -17.66
C ARG A 86 -2.21 -0.99 -16.94
N TYR A 87 -2.57 -0.44 -15.79
CA TYR A 87 -1.66 0.36 -14.98
C TYR A 87 -0.53 -0.49 -14.41
N HIS A 88 -0.86 -1.66 -13.86
CA HIS A 88 0.08 -2.66 -13.35
C HIS A 88 1.05 -3.14 -14.44
N GLU A 89 0.54 -3.55 -15.61
CA GLU A 89 1.36 -4.00 -16.74
C GLU A 89 2.28 -2.91 -17.27
N ARG A 90 1.75 -1.71 -17.53
CA ARG A 90 2.56 -0.61 -18.10
C ARG A 90 3.70 -0.18 -17.18
N LEU A 91 3.53 -0.40 -15.88
CA LEU A 91 4.53 -0.07 -14.89
C LEU A 91 5.42 -1.23 -14.49
N GLU A 92 5.13 -2.43 -14.99
CA GLU A 92 5.85 -3.66 -14.66
C GLU A 92 5.95 -3.85 -13.15
N LEU A 93 4.83 -3.65 -12.44
CA LEU A 93 4.82 -3.68 -10.99
C LEU A 93 5.15 -5.09 -10.47
N PRO A 94 6.08 -5.23 -9.51
CA PRO A 94 6.42 -6.52 -8.92
C PRO A 94 5.47 -6.93 -7.78
N TYR A 95 4.34 -6.25 -7.62
CA TYR A 95 3.38 -6.46 -6.54
C TYR A 95 1.93 -6.24 -6.98
N ASP A 96 1.00 -6.92 -6.30
CA ASP A 96 -0.43 -6.86 -6.63
C ASP A 96 -1.02 -5.45 -6.38
N LEU A 97 -1.90 -5.04 -7.29
CA LEU A 97 -2.82 -3.92 -7.10
C LEU A 97 -4.24 -4.44 -6.94
N LEU A 98 -4.86 -4.14 -5.81
CA LEU A 98 -6.18 -4.62 -5.45
C LEU A 98 -7.24 -3.55 -5.67
N TRP A 99 -8.36 -3.91 -6.28
CA TRP A 99 -9.50 -3.02 -6.38
C TRP A 99 -10.24 -2.96 -5.03
N ALA A 100 -9.98 -1.88 -4.29
CA ALA A 100 -10.51 -1.68 -2.94
C ALA A 100 -11.85 -0.91 -2.92
N GLY A 101 -12.27 -0.36 -4.06
CA GLY A 101 -13.58 0.27 -4.24
C GLY A 101 -13.53 1.62 -4.94
N TYR A 102 -14.52 2.48 -4.65
CA TYR A 102 -14.65 3.80 -5.26
C TYR A 102 -13.85 4.86 -4.48
N TYR A 103 -13.27 5.83 -5.20
CA TYR A 103 -12.32 6.81 -4.64
C TYR A 103 -12.82 7.75 -3.55
N GLN A 104 -14.14 7.91 -3.39
CA GLN A 104 -14.70 8.81 -2.37
C GLN A 104 -14.25 8.40 -0.97
N LYS A 105 -13.81 9.38 -0.18
CA LYS A 105 -13.17 9.14 1.13
C LYS A 105 -14.07 8.38 2.09
N GLU A 106 -15.37 8.66 2.05
CA GLU A 106 -16.38 8.01 2.90
C GLU A 106 -16.58 6.54 2.53
N GLU A 107 -16.50 6.21 1.24
CA GLU A 107 -16.58 4.82 0.76
C GLU A 107 -15.26 4.09 1.05
N ALA A 108 -14.13 4.76 0.84
CA ALA A 108 -12.81 4.20 1.12
C ALA A 108 -12.59 3.91 2.62
N ALA A 109 -13.08 4.79 3.50
CA ALA A 109 -13.05 4.56 4.95
C ALA A 109 -13.91 3.37 5.39
N LYS A 110 -15.03 3.09 4.69
CA LYS A 110 -15.85 1.89 4.96
C LYS A 110 -15.16 0.60 4.55
N ALA A 111 -14.36 0.64 3.49
CA ALA A 111 -13.57 -0.50 3.02
C ALA A 111 -12.41 -0.84 3.97
N LEU A 112 -11.93 0.15 4.73
CA LEU A 112 -10.84 0.02 5.71
C LEU A 112 -11.28 0.59 7.09
N PRO A 113 -12.26 -0.06 7.76
CA PRO A 113 -12.91 0.49 8.96
C PRO A 113 -12.00 0.59 10.19
N MET A 114 -10.84 -0.08 10.16
CA MET A 114 -9.80 0.02 11.18
C MET A 114 -8.99 1.33 11.12
N LEU A 115 -9.13 2.09 10.02
CA LEU A 115 -8.55 3.42 9.87
C LEU A 115 -9.59 4.47 10.26
N ASN A 116 -9.21 5.44 11.10
CA ASN A 116 -10.13 6.51 11.51
C ASN A 116 -10.68 7.32 10.33
N GLN A 117 -9.83 7.54 9.32
CA GLN A 117 -10.17 8.22 8.08
C GLN A 117 -9.01 8.09 7.07
N ILE A 118 -9.32 8.07 5.79
CA ILE A 118 -8.35 8.22 4.70
C ILE A 118 -8.32 9.69 4.30
N LEU A 119 -7.24 10.38 4.66
CA LEU A 119 -7.12 11.83 4.48
C LEU A 119 -6.85 12.24 3.03
N SER A 120 -5.98 11.51 2.34
CA SER A 120 -5.60 11.81 0.96
C SER A 120 -5.03 10.59 0.24
N TYR A 121 -4.96 10.70 -1.08
CA TYR A 121 -4.19 9.81 -1.92
C TYR A 121 -2.88 10.51 -2.34
N PRO A 122 -1.73 9.82 -2.31
CA PRO A 122 -1.55 8.50 -1.70
C PRO A 122 -1.54 8.55 -0.16
N THR A 123 -1.67 7.37 0.45
CA THR A 123 -1.31 7.11 1.86
C THR A 123 -0.57 5.78 1.96
N MET A 124 0.62 5.79 2.55
CA MET A 124 1.46 4.62 2.76
C MET A 124 1.37 4.15 4.22
N ILE A 125 1.08 2.87 4.41
CA ILE A 125 0.93 2.25 5.74
C ILE A 125 2.02 1.21 5.90
N PHE A 126 2.83 1.35 6.95
CA PHE A 126 3.88 0.41 7.31
C PHE A 126 3.35 -0.55 8.36
N VAL A 127 3.51 -1.83 8.10
CA VAL A 127 3.01 -2.93 8.93
C VAL A 127 4.14 -3.89 9.23
N ASP A 128 4.29 -4.25 10.51
CA ASP A 128 5.30 -5.22 10.91
C ASP A 128 4.90 -6.68 10.61
N ARG A 129 5.83 -7.61 10.90
CA ARG A 129 5.64 -9.05 10.68
C ARG A 129 4.43 -9.62 11.45
N SER A 130 4.05 -9.01 12.57
CA SER A 130 2.88 -9.42 13.37
C SER A 130 1.55 -8.92 12.79
N GLY A 131 1.57 -8.09 11.74
CA GLY A 131 0.38 -7.52 11.13
C GLY A 131 -0.10 -6.23 11.79
N ARG A 132 0.71 -5.63 12.68
CA ARG A 132 0.37 -4.37 13.35
C ARG A 132 0.82 -3.18 12.53
N VAL A 133 -0.03 -2.16 12.43
CA VAL A 133 0.32 -0.89 11.81
C VAL A 133 1.28 -0.12 12.72
N ARG A 134 2.41 0.31 12.15
CA ARG A 134 3.52 0.95 12.86
C ARG A 134 3.71 2.42 12.50
N ARG A 135 3.45 2.77 11.25
CA ARG A 135 3.49 4.15 10.75
C ARG A 135 2.47 4.32 9.62
N ILE A 136 1.89 5.52 9.54
CA ILE A 136 1.08 5.95 8.41
C ILE A 136 1.70 7.25 7.90
N HIS A 137 2.04 7.28 6.61
CA HIS A 137 2.56 8.44 5.90
C HIS A 137 1.53 8.87 4.86
N THR A 138 1.10 10.13 4.90
CA THR A 138 0.00 10.63 4.06
C THR A 138 0.52 11.68 3.08
N GLY A 139 0.18 11.51 1.81
CA GLY A 139 0.75 12.26 0.70
C GLY A 139 2.11 11.71 0.27
N PHE A 140 2.66 12.26 -0.81
CA PHE A 140 3.97 11.91 -1.31
C PHE A 140 4.63 13.15 -1.87
N SER A 141 5.86 13.44 -1.44
CA SER A 141 6.66 14.55 -1.96
C SER A 141 7.61 14.00 -3.01
N GLY A 142 7.19 14.01 -4.27
CA GLY A 142 7.91 13.37 -5.36
C GLY A 142 9.27 13.99 -5.71
N PRO A 143 9.97 13.42 -6.72
CA PRO A 143 11.34 13.77 -7.08
C PRO A 143 11.59 15.26 -7.37
N ALA A 144 10.55 16.00 -7.77
CA ALA A 144 10.63 17.43 -8.04
C ALA A 144 10.66 18.32 -6.77
N THR A 145 10.63 17.75 -5.57
CA THR A 145 10.58 18.49 -4.31
C THR A 145 11.91 18.41 -3.55
N SER A 146 12.25 19.46 -2.80
CA SER A 146 13.43 19.47 -1.92
C SER A 146 13.35 18.47 -0.76
N LYS A 147 12.18 17.85 -0.54
CA LYS A 147 11.93 16.88 0.53
C LYS A 147 12.17 15.44 0.10
N TYR A 148 12.37 15.17 -1.19
CA TYR A 148 12.42 13.81 -1.73
C TYR A 148 13.57 12.98 -1.16
N GLU A 149 14.80 13.51 -1.17
CA GLU A 149 15.97 12.78 -0.65
C GLU A 149 15.84 12.46 0.84
N ALA A 150 15.31 13.39 1.63
CA ALA A 150 15.05 13.17 3.05
C ALA A 150 13.98 12.07 3.26
N PHE A 151 12.95 12.06 2.41
CA PHE A 151 11.94 11.00 2.42
C PHE A 151 12.55 9.63 2.08
N LYS A 152 13.40 9.53 1.05
CA LYS A 152 14.05 8.26 0.69
C LYS A 152 14.87 7.69 1.84
N ALA A 153 15.63 8.55 2.53
CA ALA A 153 16.44 8.15 3.67
C ALA A 153 15.58 7.68 4.86
N ASP A 154 14.54 8.44 5.23
CA ASP A 154 13.61 8.04 6.31
C ASP A 154 12.85 6.75 5.98
N PHE A 155 12.46 6.57 4.71
CA PHE A 155 11.81 5.35 4.25
C PHE A 155 12.73 4.13 4.40
N GLU A 156 13.96 4.22 3.88
CA GLU A 156 14.94 3.13 3.97
C GLU A 156 15.25 2.79 5.43
N GLU A 157 15.58 3.79 6.24
CA GLU A 157 15.88 3.59 7.66
C GLU A 157 14.73 2.86 8.37
N TYR A 158 13.48 3.27 8.10
CA TYR A 158 12.33 2.69 8.76
C TYR A 158 11.99 1.27 8.27
N VAL A 159 12.14 1.00 6.97
CA VAL A 159 11.96 -0.35 6.43
C VAL A 159 13.01 -1.30 7.01
N GLN A 160 14.28 -0.89 7.07
CA GLN A 160 15.34 -1.70 7.68
C GLN A 160 15.10 -1.92 9.18
N GLN A 161 14.63 -0.90 9.90
CA GLN A 161 14.23 -1.06 11.28
C GLN A 161 13.19 -2.19 11.43
N LEU A 162 12.09 -2.13 10.68
CA LEU A 162 11.03 -3.15 10.74
C LEU A 162 11.53 -4.54 10.34
N LEU A 163 12.42 -4.64 9.35
CA LEU A 163 13.01 -5.91 8.91
C LEU A 163 13.95 -6.51 9.97
N SER A 164 14.61 -5.68 10.77
CA SER A 164 15.52 -6.12 11.85
C SER A 164 14.82 -6.54 13.14
N GLU A 165 13.55 -6.17 13.31
CA GLU A 165 12.78 -6.49 14.51
C GLU A 165 12.51 -8.01 14.60
N LYS A 166 12.78 -8.58 15.77
CA LYS A 166 12.41 -9.98 16.05
C LYS A 166 10.90 -10.07 16.22
N THR A 167 10.29 -11.07 15.59
CA THR A 167 8.89 -11.41 15.83
C THR A 167 8.74 -11.90 17.27
N THR A 168 8.30 -11.03 18.17
CA THR A 168 7.99 -11.42 19.56
C THR A 168 6.77 -12.34 19.52
N THR A 169 7.00 -13.64 19.64
CA THR A 169 5.96 -14.63 19.87
C THR A 169 5.56 -14.50 21.34
N PHE A 170 4.30 -14.14 21.59
CA PHE A 170 3.70 -14.23 22.93
C PHE A 170 3.08 -15.60 23.13
#